data_AF-A0A158M8A3-F1
#
_entry.id   AF-A0A158M8A3-F1
#
_cell.length_a   1.000
_cell.length_b   1.000
_cell.length_c   1.000
_cell.angle_alpha   90.00
_cell.angle_beta   90.00
_cell.angle_gamma   90.00
#
_symmetry.space_group_name_H-M   'P 1'
#
loop_
_entity.id
_entity.type
_entity.pdbx_description
1 polymer ?
#
loop_
_entity_poly.entity_id
_entity_poly.type
_entity_poly.pdbx_seq_one_letter_code
_entity_poly.pdbx_strand_id
1 'polypeptide(L)'
;MTLHVPSHLKGAPCAGPDADERELEDFLRTTDPVAFEAALWLTRQQGGLSAAEQQCFEQWLAADSANARAYADLEPGLEGLRALAAAARARLPAIASSTAAAPPMRADTPRAGGAAHQPALPGRRAWLFNVARLPQASRLPSLAGIGWTGTGRRGV
;
A
#
# COMPACT_ATOMS: atom_id res chain seq x y z
N MET A 1 -49.57 9.08 3.55
CA MET A 1 -48.21 8.90 4.10
C MET A 1 -47.22 9.40 3.05
N THR A 2 -46.68 10.59 3.25
CA THR A 2 -45.79 11.28 2.31
C THR A 2 -44.35 10.95 2.68
N LEU A 3 -43.66 10.18 1.84
CA LEU A 3 -42.25 9.85 2.00
C LEU A 3 -41.42 11.13 1.77
N HIS A 4 -40.83 11.64 2.84
CA HIS A 4 -39.87 12.74 2.77
C HIS A 4 -38.52 12.17 2.33
N VAL A 5 -38.17 12.37 1.06
CA VAL A 5 -36.83 12.07 0.56
C VAL A 5 -35.87 13.06 1.21
N PRO A 6 -34.85 12.62 1.97
CA PRO A 6 -33.95 13.53 2.65
C PRO A 6 -33.04 14.23 1.63
N SER A 7 -33.14 15.56 1.58
CA SER A 7 -32.52 16.48 0.63
C SER A 7 -30.99 16.64 0.72
N HIS A 8 -30.25 15.72 1.36
CA HIS A 8 -28.78 15.82 1.47
C HIS A 8 -28.04 15.22 0.27
N LEU A 9 -28.75 14.62 -0.70
CA LEU A 9 -28.18 14.25 -2.01
C LEU A 9 -28.05 15.45 -2.96
N LYS A 10 -28.26 16.68 -2.48
CA LYS A 10 -28.05 17.91 -3.24
C LYS A 10 -26.57 18.26 -3.28
N GLY A 11 -25.84 17.54 -4.13
CA GLY A 11 -24.53 17.91 -4.67
C GLY A 11 -23.44 18.11 -3.63
N ALA A 12 -22.75 17.03 -3.27
CA ALA A 12 -21.34 17.20 -2.92
C ALA A 12 -20.69 17.91 -4.12
N PRO A 13 -20.06 19.09 -3.94
CA PRO A 13 -19.24 19.65 -5.02
C PRO A 13 -18.23 18.57 -5.38
N CYS A 14 -18.03 18.31 -6.67
CA CYS A 14 -16.91 17.52 -7.13
C CYS A 14 -15.67 18.14 -6.52
N ALA A 15 -15.17 17.55 -5.42
CA ALA A 15 -14.00 18.00 -4.72
C ALA A 15 -12.89 18.02 -5.78
N GLY A 16 -12.30 19.20 -5.99
CA GLY A 16 -11.18 19.31 -6.92
C GLY A 16 -9.99 18.48 -6.39
N PRO A 17 -9.00 18.16 -7.24
CA PRO A 17 -7.83 17.39 -6.82
C PRO A 17 -7.13 17.98 -5.57
N ASP A 18 -7.18 19.30 -5.39
CA ASP A 18 -6.61 20.00 -4.23
C ASP A 18 -7.37 19.76 -2.91
N ALA A 19 -8.65 19.38 -2.97
CA ALA A 19 -9.42 18.99 -1.79
C ALA A 19 -9.10 17.56 -1.37
N ASP A 20 -8.97 16.65 -2.34
CA ASP A 20 -8.57 15.26 -2.10
C ASP A 20 -7.15 15.17 -1.51
N GLU A 21 -6.22 16.01 -1.99
CA GLU A 21 -4.84 16.04 -1.48
C GLU A 21 -4.77 16.49 -0.02
N ARG A 22 -5.52 17.53 0.36
CA ARG A 22 -5.59 18.00 1.76
C ARG A 22 -6.22 16.95 2.67
N GLU A 23 -7.27 16.27 2.21
CA GLU A 23 -7.89 15.18 2.97
C GLU A 23 -6.91 14.01 3.17
N LEU A 24 -6.14 13.67 2.15
CA LEU A 24 -5.10 12.65 2.25
C LEU A 24 -3.99 13.05 3.25
N GLU A 25 -3.53 14.30 3.22
CA GLU A 25 -2.53 14.80 4.17
C GLU A 25 -3.05 14.74 5.62
N ASP A 26 -4.29 15.16 5.86
CA ASP A 26 -4.90 15.11 7.19
C ASP A 26 -5.10 13.67 7.67
N PHE A 27 -5.48 12.76 6.75
CA PHE A 27 -5.54 11.32 7.04
C PHE A 27 -4.17 10.76 7.42
N LEU A 28 -3.13 11.06 6.63
CA LEU A 28 -1.78 10.59 6.92
C LEU A 28 -1.22 11.16 8.22
N ARG A 29 -1.60 12.39 8.60
CA ARG A 29 -1.20 13.00 9.88
C ARG A 29 -1.80 12.29 11.09
N THR A 30 -2.99 11.71 10.94
CA THR A 30 -3.73 11.06 12.04
C THR A 30 -3.57 9.55 12.06
N THR A 31 -3.07 8.96 10.97
CA THR A 31 -2.85 7.52 10.85
C THR A 31 -1.53 7.10 11.50
N ASP A 32 -1.54 5.95 12.16
CA ASP A 32 -0.31 5.32 12.64
C ASP A 32 0.60 4.95 11.44
N PRO A 33 1.79 5.55 11.32
CA PRO A 33 2.67 5.29 10.18
C PRO A 33 3.10 3.82 10.08
N VAL A 34 3.23 3.12 11.21
CA VAL A 34 3.64 1.70 11.22
C VAL A 34 2.53 0.81 10.69
N ALA A 35 1.28 1.05 11.12
CA ALA A 35 0.11 0.35 10.62
C ALA A 35 -0.12 0.62 9.12
N PHE A 36 0.12 1.86 8.68
CA PHE A 36 0.03 2.21 7.25
C PHE A 36 1.07 1.45 6.42
N GLU A 37 2.32 1.43 6.85
CA GLU A 37 3.38 0.71 6.13
C GLU A 37 3.15 -0.82 6.12
N ALA A 38 2.62 -1.38 7.22
CA ALA A 38 2.20 -2.77 7.27
C ALA A 38 1.12 -3.09 6.22
N ALA A 39 0.11 -2.22 6.08
CA ALA A 39 -0.93 -2.37 5.06
C ALA A 39 -0.36 -2.29 3.62
N LEU A 40 0.65 -1.45 3.39
CA LEU A 40 1.35 -1.39 2.11
C LEU A 40 2.09 -2.70 1.80
N TRP A 41 2.81 -3.27 2.78
CA TRP A 41 3.49 -4.55 2.60
C TRP A 41 2.52 -5.70 2.31
N LEU A 42 1.38 -5.74 3.01
CA LEU A 42 0.32 -6.73 2.75
C LEU A 42 -0.27 -6.60 1.33
N THR A 43 -0.42 -5.38 0.83
CA THR A 43 -0.89 -5.16 -0.56
C THR A 43 0.13 -5.63 -1.57
N ARG A 44 1.44 -5.43 -1.32
CA ARG A 44 2.51 -5.92 -2.20
C ARG A 44 2.61 -7.44 -2.20
N GLN A 45 2.44 -8.09 -1.04
CA GLN A 45 2.37 -9.55 -0.91
C GLN A 45 1.33 -10.15 -1.86
N GLN A 46 0.16 -9.53 -2.01
CA GLN A 46 -0.89 -10.00 -2.94
C GLN A 46 -0.47 -9.97 -4.42
N GLY A 47 0.43 -9.05 -4.78
CA GLY A 47 0.99 -8.95 -6.13
C GLY A 47 2.13 -9.93 -6.40
N GLY A 48 2.61 -10.63 -5.38
CA GLY A 48 3.85 -11.42 -5.41
C GLY A 48 5.08 -10.51 -5.27
N LEU A 49 5.81 -10.66 -4.16
CA LEU A 49 7.07 -9.94 -3.94
C LEU A 49 8.18 -10.54 -4.81
N SER A 50 8.98 -9.69 -5.44
CA SER A 50 10.27 -10.12 -6.00
C SER A 50 11.26 -10.44 -4.88
N ALA A 51 12.37 -11.12 -5.21
CA ALA A 51 13.40 -11.45 -4.22
C ALA A 51 13.98 -10.21 -3.51
N ALA A 52 14.15 -9.10 -4.24
CA ALA A 52 14.63 -7.84 -3.67
C ALA A 52 13.59 -7.23 -2.71
N GLU A 53 12.32 -7.24 -3.10
CA GLU A 53 11.25 -6.71 -2.24
C GLU A 53 11.02 -7.59 -1.01
N GLN A 54 11.17 -8.90 -1.14
CA GLN A 54 11.14 -9.85 -0.03
C GLN A 54 12.24 -9.54 0.98
N GLN A 55 13.47 -9.26 0.51
CA GLN A 55 14.57 -8.86 1.39
C GLN A 55 14.31 -7.51 2.08
N CYS A 56 13.70 -6.56 1.39
CA CYS A 56 13.29 -5.28 1.98
C CYS A 56 12.19 -5.46 3.03
N PHE A 57 11.24 -6.36 2.77
CA PHE A 57 10.16 -6.70 3.71
C PHE A 57 10.73 -7.33 4.98
N GLU A 58 11.64 -8.30 4.86
CA GLU A 58 12.30 -8.94 6.00
C GLU A 58 13.14 -7.96 6.81
N GLN A 59 13.85 -7.04 6.15
CA GLN A 59 14.57 -5.96 6.82
C GLN A 59 13.62 -5.03 7.57
N TRP A 60 12.48 -4.69 6.98
CA TRP A 60 11.47 -3.86 7.62
C TRP A 60 10.87 -4.54 8.86
N LEU A 61 10.56 -5.84 8.79
CA LEU A 61 10.10 -6.62 9.94
C LEU A 61 11.15 -6.69 11.05
N ALA A 62 12.43 -6.84 10.69
CA ALA A 62 13.53 -6.95 11.64
C ALA A 62 13.96 -5.61 12.26
N ALA A 63 13.62 -4.48 11.62
CA ALA A 63 14.02 -3.15 12.07
C ALA A 63 13.35 -2.75 13.40
N ASP A 64 12.09 -3.12 13.61
CA ASP A 64 11.35 -2.85 14.83
C ASP A 64 10.29 -3.94 15.10
N SER A 65 10.20 -4.38 16.35
CA SER A 65 9.12 -5.25 16.83
C SER A 65 7.71 -4.68 16.60
N ALA A 66 7.55 -3.36 16.58
CA ALA A 66 6.29 -2.71 16.26
C ALA A 66 5.83 -3.00 14.81
N ASN A 67 6.76 -3.07 13.86
CA ASN A 67 6.47 -3.40 12.46
C ASN A 67 5.93 -4.83 12.34
N ALA A 68 6.62 -5.79 12.97
CA ALA A 68 6.20 -7.18 12.98
C ALA A 68 4.83 -7.35 13.63
N ARG A 69 4.56 -6.64 14.73
CA ARG A 69 3.26 -6.66 15.41
C ARG A 69 2.16 -6.07 14.53
N ALA A 70 2.36 -4.88 13.97
CA ALA A 70 1.36 -4.25 13.12
C ALA A 70 1.02 -5.09 11.87
N TYR A 71 2.03 -5.76 11.29
CA TYR A 71 1.82 -6.70 10.19
C TYR A 71 0.97 -7.91 10.64
N ALA A 72 1.32 -8.52 11.78
CA ALA A 72 0.58 -9.66 12.33
C ALA A 72 -0.86 -9.31 12.74
N ASP A 73 -1.11 -8.08 13.21
CA ASP A 73 -2.44 -7.63 13.60
C ASP A 73 -3.38 -7.47 12.37
N LEU A 74 -2.84 -7.10 11.21
CA LEU A 74 -3.61 -6.87 9.98
C LEU A 74 -3.82 -8.12 9.12
N GLU A 75 -2.88 -9.07 9.15
CA GLU A 75 -2.87 -10.24 8.28
C GLU A 75 -4.13 -11.12 8.37
N PRO A 76 -4.67 -11.44 9.57
CA PRO A 76 -5.88 -12.27 9.70
C PRO A 76 -7.12 -11.64 9.05
N GLY A 77 -7.27 -10.32 9.17
CA GLY A 77 -8.40 -9.61 8.56
C GLY A 77 -8.39 -9.72 7.04
N LEU A 78 -7.21 -9.61 6.43
CA LEU A 78 -7.04 -9.77 4.98
C LEU A 78 -7.18 -11.22 4.52
N GLU A 79 -6.73 -12.20 5.30
CA GLU A 79 -6.98 -13.62 5.01
C GLU A 79 -8.48 -13.92 5.03
N GLY A 80 -9.23 -13.39 6.01
CA GLY A 80 -10.68 -13.51 6.07
C GLY A 80 -11.37 -12.91 4.83
N LEU A 81 -10.93 -11.73 4.38
CA LEU A 81 -11.43 -11.12 3.16
C LEU A 81 -11.09 -11.94 1.89
N ARG A 82 -9.90 -12.54 1.84
CA ARG A 82 -9.50 -13.43 0.74
C ARG A 82 -10.35 -14.69 0.68
N ALA A 83 -10.60 -15.32 1.83
CA ALA A 83 -11.48 -16.47 1.93
C ALA A 83 -12.90 -16.14 1.46
N LEU A 84 -13.43 -14.98 1.85
CA LEU A 84 -14.74 -14.50 1.40
C LEU A 84 -14.76 -14.30 -0.13
N ALA A 85 -13.74 -13.65 -0.69
CA ALA A 85 -13.64 -13.41 -2.13
C ALA A 85 -13.52 -14.73 -2.92
N ALA A 86 -12.77 -15.71 -2.40
CA ALA A 86 -12.68 -17.04 -2.99
C ALA A 86 -14.03 -17.77 -2.96
N ALA A 87 -14.74 -17.72 -1.83
CA ALA A 87 -16.08 -18.31 -1.70
C ALA A 87 -17.10 -17.64 -2.63
N ALA A 88 -17.03 -16.32 -2.81
CA ALA A 88 -17.86 -15.59 -3.76
C ALA A 88 -17.57 -16.01 -5.21
N ARG A 89 -16.28 -16.14 -5.59
CA ARG A 89 -15.87 -16.62 -6.92
C ARG A 89 -16.34 -18.05 -7.20
N ALA A 90 -16.27 -18.94 -6.20
CA ALA A 90 -16.72 -20.32 -6.34
C ALA A 90 -18.25 -20.44 -6.55
N ARG A 91 -19.02 -19.45 -6.10
CA ARG A 91 -20.49 -19.40 -6.26
C ARG A 91 -20.94 -18.77 -7.57
N LEU A 92 -20.06 -18.09 -8.27
CA LEU A 92 -20.37 -17.59 -9.60
C LEU A 92 -20.32 -18.77 -10.57
N PRO A 93 -21.37 -19.00 -11.39
CA PRO A 93 -21.24 -19.91 -12.51
C PRO A 93 -20.05 -19.43 -13.34
N ALA A 94 -19.20 -20.36 -13.78
CA ALA A 94 -18.14 -20.04 -14.71
C ALA A 94 -18.79 -19.49 -15.98
N ILE A 95 -19.00 -18.18 -16.03
CA ILE A 95 -19.17 -17.47 -17.28
C ILE A 95 -17.82 -17.69 -17.93
N ALA A 96 -17.74 -18.71 -18.77
CA ALA A 96 -16.54 -19.06 -19.50
C ALA A 96 -15.94 -17.74 -19.98
N SER A 97 -14.69 -17.51 -19.63
CA SER A 97 -13.89 -16.47 -20.25
C SER A 97 -13.78 -16.83 -21.72
N SER A 98 -14.86 -16.56 -22.45
CA SER A 98 -14.87 -16.38 -23.87
C SER A 98 -14.19 -15.05 -24.06
N THR A 99 -12.86 -15.08 -23.98
CA THR A 99 -12.05 -14.30 -24.90
C THR A 99 -12.37 -14.87 -26.28
N ALA A 100 -13.59 -14.61 -26.76
CA ALA A 100 -13.99 -14.87 -28.12
C ALA A 100 -12.95 -14.14 -28.94
N ALA A 101 -12.17 -14.94 -29.68
CA ALA A 101 -11.16 -14.48 -30.58
C ALA A 101 -11.68 -13.24 -31.31
N ALA A 102 -10.96 -12.12 -31.13
CA ALA A 102 -11.16 -10.98 -31.99
C ALA A 102 -11.10 -11.50 -33.44
N PRO A 103 -12.11 -11.23 -34.29
CA PRO A 103 -12.02 -11.62 -35.68
C PRO A 103 -10.74 -11.01 -36.27
N PRO A 104 -9.99 -11.71 -37.14
CA PRO A 104 -8.78 -11.17 -37.72
C PRO A 104 -9.15 -9.91 -38.50
N MET A 105 -8.84 -8.76 -37.92
CA MET A 105 -9.02 -7.47 -38.55
C MET A 105 -8.07 -7.44 -39.74
N ARG A 106 -8.65 -7.41 -40.95
CA ARG A 106 -7.90 -7.31 -42.19
C ARG A 106 -6.98 -6.09 -42.12
N ALA A 107 -5.71 -6.33 -42.43
CA ALA A 107 -4.72 -5.28 -42.58
C ALA A 107 -5.08 -4.44 -43.80
N ASP A 108 -5.50 -3.19 -43.57
CA ASP A 108 -5.53 -2.15 -44.59
C ASP A 108 -4.83 -0.90 -44.04
N THR A 109 -3.60 -0.73 -44.54
CA THR A 109 -2.77 0.47 -44.82
C THR A 109 -2.78 1.74 -43.91
N PRO A 110 -1.63 2.44 -43.81
CA PRO A 110 -1.37 3.41 -42.74
C PRO A 110 -1.88 4.81 -43.10
N ARG A 111 -2.52 5.48 -42.14
CA ARG A 111 -2.70 6.94 -42.21
C ARG A 111 -2.18 7.59 -40.94
N ALA A 112 -1.10 8.34 -41.10
CA ALA A 112 -0.53 9.25 -40.13
C ALA A 112 -1.52 10.39 -39.80
N GLY A 113 -1.49 10.86 -38.56
CA GLY A 113 -2.03 12.15 -38.16
C GLY A 113 -3.01 12.08 -36.99
N GLY A 114 -2.50 12.30 -35.79
CA GLY A 114 -3.33 12.51 -34.60
C GLY A 114 -2.64 12.04 -33.33
N ALA A 115 -1.61 12.76 -32.89
CA ALA A 115 -1.05 12.61 -31.55
C ALA A 115 -2.13 12.98 -30.53
N ALA A 116 -2.94 12.01 -30.13
CA ALA A 116 -3.72 12.10 -28.93
C ALA A 116 -2.74 12.23 -27.77
N HIS A 117 -2.74 13.40 -27.12
CA HIS A 117 -2.21 13.56 -25.77
C HIS A 117 -2.90 12.49 -24.91
N GLN A 118 -2.20 11.38 -24.66
CA GLN A 118 -2.48 10.58 -23.49
C GLN A 118 -2.21 11.51 -22.29
N PRO A 119 -3.21 11.85 -21.46
CA PRO A 119 -2.88 12.31 -20.13
C PRO A 119 -2.10 11.15 -19.50
N ALA A 120 -0.82 11.40 -19.20
CA ALA A 120 -0.02 10.52 -18.38
C ALA A 120 -0.64 10.52 -16.98
N LEU A 121 -1.72 9.76 -16.81
CA LEU A 121 -2.12 9.27 -15.50
C LEU A 121 -0.87 8.53 -15.01
N PRO A 122 -0.21 9.00 -13.95
CA PRO A 122 0.92 8.28 -13.38
C PRO A 122 0.40 6.88 -13.08
N GLY A 123 0.88 5.89 -13.84
CA GLY A 123 0.44 4.51 -13.68
C GLY A 123 0.59 4.15 -12.21
N ARG A 124 -0.27 3.29 -11.67
CA ARG A 124 -0.26 2.83 -10.25
C ARG A 124 1.13 2.53 -9.67
N ARG A 125 2.13 2.31 -10.52
CA ARG A 125 3.55 2.10 -10.21
C ARG A 125 4.34 3.37 -9.86
N ALA A 126 3.97 4.55 -10.35
CA ALA A 126 4.69 5.80 -10.11
C ALA A 126 4.53 6.30 -8.66
N TRP A 127 3.38 6.03 -8.03
CA TRP A 127 3.20 6.32 -6.60
C TRP A 127 4.11 5.46 -5.72
N LEU A 128 4.42 4.22 -6.14
CA LEU A 128 5.27 3.30 -5.37
C LEU A 128 6.74 3.74 -5.26
N PHE A 129 7.27 4.46 -6.25
CA PHE A 129 8.67 4.89 -6.24
C PHE A 129 8.92 6.16 -5.42
N ASN A 130 7.89 6.98 -5.16
CA ASN A 130 8.09 8.26 -4.49
C ASN A 130 8.09 8.14 -2.95
N VAL A 131 7.51 7.07 -2.38
CA VAL A 131 7.47 6.85 -0.92
C VAL A 131 8.73 6.15 -0.38
N ALA A 132 9.51 5.47 -1.23
CA ALA A 132 10.81 4.89 -0.87
C ALA A 132 11.91 5.95 -0.64
N ARG A 133 11.57 7.24 -0.75
CA ARG A 133 12.47 8.39 -0.57
C ARG A 133 12.21 9.18 0.71
N LEU A 134 11.64 8.56 1.73
CA LEU A 134 11.74 9.10 3.09
C LEU A 134 13.23 9.06 3.50
N PRO A 135 13.79 10.16 4.03
CA PRO A 135 15.19 10.18 4.42
C PRO A 135 15.43 9.13 5.49
N GLN A 136 16.33 8.19 5.20
CA GLN A 136 17.01 7.42 6.24
C GLN A 136 17.63 8.43 7.20
N ALA A 137 17.00 8.62 8.36
CA ALA A 137 17.64 9.30 9.47
C ALA A 137 18.88 8.48 9.83
N SER A 138 20.02 9.03 9.44
CA SER A 138 21.34 8.46 9.58
C SER A 138 21.65 8.06 11.02
N ARG A 139 22.30 6.90 11.13
CA ARG A 139 22.87 6.31 12.35
C ARG A 139 24.00 7.18 12.98
N LEU A 140 23.92 7.32 14.32
CA LEU A 140 25.00 7.24 15.35
C LEU A 140 26.04 8.39 15.46
N PRO A 141 26.86 8.54 16.54
CA PRO A 141 27.15 7.63 17.69
C PRO A 141 27.13 8.31 19.11
N SER A 142 27.08 7.62 20.25
CA SER A 142 28.29 7.18 20.98
C SER A 142 27.94 6.43 22.27
N LEU A 143 28.40 5.18 22.36
CA LEU A 143 28.64 4.50 23.62
C LEU A 143 29.97 5.01 24.19
N ALA A 144 29.91 5.97 25.10
CA ALA A 144 31.01 6.35 25.97
C ALA A 144 30.60 6.04 27.41
N GLY A 145 31.19 5.02 28.01
CA GLY A 145 30.86 4.59 29.37
C GLY A 145 31.57 3.32 29.81
N ILE A 146 32.87 3.24 29.53
CA ILE A 146 33.78 2.27 30.14
C ILE A 146 33.90 2.63 31.63
N GLY A 147 33.47 1.74 32.51
CA GLY A 147 33.67 1.85 33.96
C GLY A 147 33.99 0.47 34.52
N TRP A 148 35.28 0.15 34.54
CA TRP A 148 35.85 -1.12 34.99
C TRP A 148 35.63 -1.39 36.48
N THR A 149 35.62 -2.69 36.78
CA THR A 149 35.54 -3.35 38.07
C THR A 149 36.76 -3.06 38.96
N GLY A 150 36.52 -2.66 40.21
CA GLY A 150 37.54 -2.48 41.24
C GLY A 150 37.16 -3.25 42.51
N THR A 151 37.69 -4.46 42.66
CA THR A 151 37.54 -5.31 43.85
C THR A 151 38.26 -4.70 45.05
N GLY A 152 37.51 -4.17 46.01
CA GLY A 152 38.02 -3.74 47.32
C GLY A 152 38.16 -4.92 48.28
N ARG A 153 39.38 -5.09 48.78
CA ARG A 153 39.91 -6.20 49.56
C ARG A 153 39.57 -6.07 51.07
N ARG A 154 39.10 -7.19 51.63
CA ARG A 154 39.24 -7.75 52.99
C ARG A 154 40.15 -7.00 54.00
N GLY A 155 39.67 -6.91 55.25
CA GLY A 155 40.45 -7.25 56.45
C GLY A 155 40.60 -6.17 57.52
N VAL A 156 39.89 -6.34 58.64
CA VAL A 156 40.43 -6.21 60.02
C VAL A 156 39.82 -7.34 60.84
#